data_AF-A0A377Q3H9-F1
#
_entry.id   AF-A0A377Q3H9-F1
#
_cell.length_a   1.000
_cell.length_b   1.000
_cell.length_c   1.000
_cell.angle_alpha   90.00
_cell.angle_beta   90.00
_cell.angle_gamma   90.00
#
_symmetry.space_group_name_H-M   'P 1'
#
loop_
_entity.id
_entity.type
_entity.pdbx_description
1 polymer ?
#
loop_
_entity_poly.entity_id
_entity_poly.type
_entity_poly.pdbx_seq_one_letter_code
_entity_poly.pdbx_strand_id
1 'polypeptide(L)'
;MLNKIFLMVFFVVSSASHANKSEYEAERHNLDEIVVGVERFKGDLGYYPNSGALNDLHVNSIGSINWKGPYVSADETFKDLNGNELIYKNNGGAYYLYSIGADKVDDGGMGDDIRPHPSGDEWDFSILTAVLFFILMLVLIFLYTINKKSYK
;
A
#
# COMPACT_ATOMS: atom_id res chain seq x y z
N MET A 1 17.26 1.36 -45.58
CA MET A 1 17.53 0.53 -44.38
C MET A 1 17.42 1.29 -43.05
N LEU A 2 17.31 2.62 -43.05
CA LEU A 2 17.25 3.46 -41.83
C LEU A 2 15.91 3.39 -41.06
N ASN A 3 14.82 2.97 -41.72
CA ASN A 3 13.48 2.92 -41.12
C ASN A 3 13.22 1.72 -40.20
N LYS A 4 14.14 0.73 -40.15
CA LYS A 4 13.99 -0.46 -39.29
C LYS A 4 14.60 -0.30 -37.90
N ILE A 5 15.61 0.57 -37.74
CA ILE A 5 16.28 0.81 -36.46
C ILE A 5 15.40 1.69 -35.55
N PHE A 6 14.69 2.66 -36.13
CA PHE A 6 13.81 3.56 -35.36
C PHE A 6 12.62 2.84 -34.72
N LEU A 7 12.15 1.75 -35.33
CA LEU A 7 11.00 0.95 -34.86
C LEU A 7 11.37 -0.01 -33.71
N MET A 8 12.64 -0.41 -33.60
CA MET A 8 13.14 -1.25 -32.50
C MET A 8 13.35 -0.45 -31.20
N VAL A 9 13.78 0.81 -31.30
CA VAL A 9 14.02 1.68 -30.13
C VAL A 9 12.72 2.04 -29.41
N PHE A 10 11.60 2.17 -30.14
CA PHE A 10 10.30 2.46 -29.54
C PHE A 10 9.64 1.26 -28.84
N PHE A 11 10.02 0.02 -29.20
CA PHE A 11 9.39 -1.17 -28.63
C PHE A 11 10.00 -1.62 -27.29
N VAL A 12 11.20 -1.16 -26.95
CA VAL A 12 11.90 -1.56 -25.71
C VAL A 12 11.46 -0.71 -24.50
N VAL A 13 10.95 0.50 -24.70
CA VAL A 13 10.58 1.41 -23.60
C VAL A 13 9.26 1.00 -22.92
N SER A 14 8.36 0.28 -23.60
CA SER A 14 7.04 -0.06 -23.03
C SER A 14 7.04 -1.31 -22.15
N SER A 15 7.98 -2.24 -22.30
CA SER A 15 8.01 -3.49 -21.52
C SER A 15 8.59 -3.29 -20.12
N ALA A 16 9.63 -2.46 -19.97
CA ALA A 16 10.24 -2.15 -18.68
C ALA A 16 9.27 -1.42 -17.73
N SER A 17 8.44 -0.51 -18.26
CA SER A 17 7.48 0.25 -17.45
C SER A 17 6.35 -0.62 -16.87
N HIS A 18 5.94 -1.69 -17.54
CA HIS A 18 4.87 -2.56 -17.05
C HIS A 18 5.38 -3.60 -16.05
N ALA A 19 6.58 -4.12 -16.25
CA ALA A 19 7.23 -5.03 -15.30
C ALA A 19 7.43 -4.39 -13.93
N ASN A 20 7.96 -3.15 -13.90
CA ASN A 20 8.15 -2.40 -12.65
C ASN A 20 6.83 -2.17 -11.90
N LYS A 21 5.72 -1.95 -12.63
CA LYS A 21 4.41 -1.77 -12.01
C LYS A 21 3.87 -3.07 -11.41
N SER A 22 3.97 -4.20 -12.12
CA SER A 22 3.49 -5.48 -11.58
C SER A 22 4.29 -5.95 -10.37
N GLU A 23 5.60 -5.70 -10.37
CA GLU A 23 6.48 -5.98 -9.24
C GLU A 23 6.09 -5.13 -8.03
N TYR A 24 5.93 -3.81 -8.23
CA TYR A 24 5.49 -2.90 -7.18
C TYR A 24 4.14 -3.30 -6.55
N GLU A 25 3.16 -3.69 -7.38
CA GLU A 25 1.85 -4.17 -6.87
C GLU A 25 1.97 -5.51 -6.14
N ALA A 26 2.85 -6.41 -6.58
CA ALA A 26 3.10 -7.67 -5.89
C ALA A 26 3.74 -7.44 -4.53
N GLU A 27 4.70 -6.52 -4.43
CA GLU A 27 5.31 -6.16 -3.16
C GLU A 27 4.33 -5.46 -2.22
N ARG A 28 3.50 -4.56 -2.76
CA ARG A 28 2.41 -3.95 -1.99
C ARG A 28 1.45 -5.01 -1.45
N HIS A 29 1.09 -6.00 -2.27
CA HIS A 29 0.24 -7.10 -1.82
C HIS A 29 0.89 -7.93 -0.70
N ASN A 30 2.20 -8.20 -0.81
CA ASN A 30 2.98 -8.85 0.24
C ASN A 30 2.90 -8.05 1.56
N LEU A 31 3.08 -6.73 1.49
CA LEU A 31 2.92 -5.85 2.66
C LEU A 31 1.51 -5.91 3.25
N ASP A 32 0.47 -6.00 2.42
CA ASP A 32 -0.92 -6.15 2.88
C ASP A 32 -1.13 -7.45 3.67
N GLU A 33 -0.54 -8.57 3.22
CA GLU A 33 -0.62 -9.84 3.95
C GLU A 33 0.04 -9.73 5.32
N ILE A 34 1.20 -9.06 5.40
CA ILE A 34 1.88 -8.79 6.67
C ILE A 34 1.04 -7.91 7.58
N VAL A 35 0.40 -6.86 7.05
CA VAL A 35 -0.56 -6.01 7.81
C VAL A 35 -1.65 -6.87 8.42
N VAL A 36 -2.28 -7.74 7.63
CA VAL A 36 -3.33 -8.65 8.12
C VAL A 36 -2.79 -9.56 9.23
N GLY A 37 -1.56 -10.07 9.08
CA GLY A 37 -0.90 -10.87 10.11
C GLY A 37 -0.67 -10.10 11.42
N VAL A 38 -0.19 -8.85 11.33
CA VAL A 38 0.02 -7.96 12.48
C VAL A 38 -1.28 -7.66 13.22
N GLU A 39 -2.38 -7.43 12.49
CA GLU A 39 -3.69 -7.20 13.08
C GLU A 39 -4.25 -8.46 13.76
N ARG A 40 -4.05 -9.65 13.18
CA ARG A 40 -4.41 -10.92 13.84
C ARG A 40 -3.61 -11.17 15.11
N PHE A 41 -2.30 -10.91 15.06
CA PHE A 41 -1.42 -10.99 16.24
C PHE A 41 -1.94 -10.11 17.37
N LYS A 42 -2.29 -8.85 17.07
CA LYS A 42 -2.90 -7.93 18.04
C LYS A 42 -4.25 -8.44 18.54
N GLY A 43 -5.09 -9.01 17.67
CA GLY A 43 -6.36 -9.59 18.05
C GLY A 43 -6.24 -10.68 19.12
N ASP A 44 -5.19 -11.51 19.04
CA ASP A 44 -4.97 -12.60 19.98
C ASP A 44 -4.21 -12.19 21.25
N LEU A 45 -3.24 -11.28 21.14
CA LEU A 45 -2.32 -10.94 22.22
C LEU A 45 -2.63 -9.59 22.89
N GLY A 46 -3.42 -8.75 22.24
CA GLY A 46 -3.82 -7.42 22.72
C GLY A 46 -2.78 -6.31 22.48
N TYR A 47 -1.66 -6.63 21.83
CA TYR A 47 -0.60 -5.67 21.50
C TYR A 47 0.03 -5.99 20.14
N TYR A 48 0.60 -4.98 19.48
CA TYR A 48 1.36 -5.16 18.25
C TYR A 48 2.76 -5.74 18.53
N PRO A 49 3.37 -6.50 17.60
CA PRO A 49 4.75 -6.96 17.73
C PRO A 49 5.74 -5.81 18.04
N ASN A 50 6.87 -6.13 18.67
CA ASN A 50 7.92 -5.14 18.91
C ASN A 50 8.60 -4.72 17.60
N SER A 51 9.17 -3.52 17.54
CA SER A 51 9.96 -3.06 16.38
C SER A 51 11.06 -4.07 16.04
N GLY A 52 11.16 -4.45 14.76
CA GLY A 52 12.07 -5.48 14.27
C GLY A 52 11.67 -6.94 14.58
N ALA A 53 10.54 -7.19 15.25
CA ALA A 53 10.11 -8.53 15.64
C ALA A 53 9.01 -9.11 14.71
N LEU A 54 9.05 -8.81 13.41
CA LEU A 54 8.09 -9.38 12.45
C LEU A 54 8.10 -10.91 12.43
N ASN A 55 9.22 -11.54 12.80
CA ASN A 55 9.33 -13.00 12.91
C ASN A 55 8.35 -13.62 13.93
N ASP A 56 7.84 -12.83 14.89
CA ASP A 56 6.83 -13.27 15.86
C ASP A 56 5.48 -13.60 15.19
N LEU A 57 5.31 -13.20 13.91
CA LEU A 57 4.18 -13.56 13.08
C LEU A 57 4.24 -15.01 12.57
N HIS A 58 5.45 -15.56 12.37
CA HIS A 58 5.65 -16.94 11.93
C HIS A 58 5.66 -17.93 13.08
N VAL A 59 6.31 -17.54 14.17
CA VAL A 59 6.61 -18.45 15.27
C VAL A 59 6.23 -17.83 16.59
N ASN A 60 5.85 -18.68 17.54
CA ASN A 60 5.58 -18.27 18.92
C ASN A 60 6.90 -18.05 19.69
N SER A 61 7.73 -17.11 19.22
CA SER A 61 8.99 -16.69 19.85
C SER A 61 8.79 -16.13 21.26
N ILE A 62 7.63 -15.50 21.49
CA ILE A 62 7.23 -14.90 22.76
C ILE A 62 6.79 -15.94 23.81
N GLY A 63 6.56 -17.20 23.40
CA GLY A 63 6.10 -18.27 24.29
C GLY A 63 4.72 -18.02 24.90
N SER A 64 3.86 -17.26 24.23
CA SER A 64 2.52 -16.93 24.74
C SER A 64 1.55 -18.08 24.48
N ILE A 65 0.76 -18.45 25.50
CA ILE A 65 -0.30 -19.45 25.35
C ILE A 65 -1.49 -18.94 24.52
N ASN A 66 -1.64 -17.61 24.42
CA ASN A 66 -2.71 -16.98 23.65
C ASN A 66 -2.37 -16.85 22.17
N TRP A 67 -1.14 -17.18 21.76
CA TRP A 67 -0.71 -17.11 20.36
C TRP A 67 -1.39 -18.23 19.55
N LYS A 68 -2.11 -17.87 18.48
CA LYS A 68 -2.81 -18.81 17.60
C LYS A 68 -2.32 -18.76 16.14
N GLY A 69 -1.12 -18.24 15.94
CA GLY A 69 -0.50 -18.17 14.63
C GLY A 69 -0.16 -19.56 14.05
N PRO A 70 0.57 -19.59 12.92
CA PRO A 70 1.22 -18.46 12.27
C PRO A 70 0.20 -17.47 11.68
N TYR A 71 0.51 -16.18 11.75
CA TYR A 71 -0.39 -15.11 11.30
C TYR A 71 -0.16 -14.70 9.84
N VAL A 72 1.01 -15.05 9.30
CA VAL A 72 1.37 -14.93 7.89
C VAL A 72 1.91 -16.28 7.39
N SER A 73 1.97 -16.48 6.08
CA SER A 73 2.46 -17.72 5.47
C SER A 73 3.92 -18.00 5.84
N ALA A 74 4.32 -19.27 6.03
CA ALA A 74 5.71 -19.61 6.39
C ALA A 74 6.73 -19.29 5.28
N ASP A 75 6.27 -19.19 4.04
CA ASP A 75 7.08 -18.79 2.87
C ASP A 75 7.21 -17.26 2.74
N GLU A 76 6.47 -16.50 3.56
CA GLU A 76 6.51 -15.05 3.56
C GLU A 76 7.89 -14.57 3.97
N THR A 77 8.51 -13.73 3.15
CA THR A 77 9.79 -13.11 3.51
C THR A 77 9.53 -11.71 4.02
N PHE A 78 10.07 -11.35 5.19
CA PHE A 78 10.09 -9.96 5.67
C PHE A 78 11.18 -9.14 4.97
N LYS A 79 11.30 -9.34 3.66
CA LYS A 79 12.22 -8.67 2.77
C LYS A 79 11.47 -8.12 1.56
N ASP A 80 11.95 -6.99 1.05
CA ASP A 80 11.46 -6.42 -0.20
C ASP A 80 11.96 -7.19 -1.44
N LEU A 81 11.48 -6.81 -2.62
CA LEU A 81 11.93 -7.38 -3.90
C LEU A 81 13.42 -7.14 -4.19
N ASN A 82 14.02 -6.15 -3.52
CA ASN A 82 15.43 -5.82 -3.62
C ASN A 82 16.30 -6.56 -2.56
N GLY A 83 15.67 -7.39 -1.73
CA GLY A 83 16.29 -8.19 -0.68
C GLY A 83 16.65 -7.43 0.59
N ASN A 84 16.26 -6.16 0.74
CA ASN A 84 16.40 -5.41 1.99
C ASN A 84 15.33 -5.85 2.99
N GLU A 85 15.59 -5.67 4.29
CA GLU A 85 14.62 -5.96 5.33
C GLU A 85 13.51 -4.90 5.35
N LEU A 86 12.28 -5.34 5.58
CA LEU A 86 11.14 -4.43 5.72
C LEU A 86 11.30 -3.57 6.98
N ILE A 87 10.92 -2.29 6.87
CA ILE A 87 10.89 -1.39 8.00
C ILE A 87 9.61 -1.61 8.78
N TYR A 88 9.76 -2.09 10.02
CA TYR A 88 8.67 -2.21 10.99
C TYR A 88 8.97 -1.44 12.27
N LYS A 89 8.16 -0.41 12.56
CA LYS A 89 8.32 0.46 13.74
C LYS A 89 7.01 0.55 14.50
N ASN A 90 6.94 -0.03 15.70
CA ASN A 90 5.79 0.07 16.60
C ASN A 90 5.85 1.37 17.42
N ASN A 91 4.73 2.09 17.50
CA ASN A 91 4.57 3.36 18.23
C ASN A 91 3.48 3.28 19.33
N GLY A 92 3.35 2.14 20.00
CA GLY A 92 2.51 1.98 21.20
C GLY A 92 0.99 1.97 20.97
N GLY A 93 0.55 1.91 19.72
CA GLY A 93 -0.87 1.94 19.35
C GLY A 93 -1.12 2.03 17.84
N ALA A 94 -0.11 2.44 17.09
CA ALA A 94 0.00 2.32 15.65
C ALA A 94 1.38 1.76 15.29
N TYR A 95 1.58 1.37 14.03
CA TYR A 95 2.88 0.96 13.52
C TYR A 95 3.10 1.49 12.12
N TYR A 96 4.38 1.59 11.74
CA TYR A 96 4.79 1.79 10.36
C TYR A 96 5.27 0.47 9.79
N LEU A 97 4.84 0.17 8.57
CA LEU A 97 5.32 -0.95 7.77
C LEU A 97 5.53 -0.47 6.34
N TYR A 98 6.75 -0.60 5.82
CA TYR A 98 7.07 -0.24 4.44
C TYR A 98 8.41 -0.86 4.00
N SER A 99 8.63 -0.89 2.70
CA SER A 99 9.88 -1.21 2.02
C SER A 99 10.65 0.07 1.70
N ILE A 100 11.99 0.02 1.75
CA ILE A 100 12.88 1.13 1.38
C ILE A 100 13.25 1.15 -0.11
N GLY A 101 12.63 0.27 -0.89
CA GLY A 101 12.80 0.23 -2.34
C GLY A 101 14.23 -0.07 -2.81
N ALA A 102 14.49 0.34 -4.04
CA ALA A 102 15.71 0.01 -4.77
C ALA A 102 16.86 0.97 -4.45
N ASP A 103 16.55 2.22 -4.10
CA ASP A 103 17.54 3.25 -3.82
C ASP A 103 18.13 3.14 -2.39
N LYS A 104 17.45 2.39 -1.52
CA LYS A 104 17.82 2.13 -0.11
C LYS A 104 17.86 3.37 0.77
N VAL A 105 17.13 4.40 0.38
CA VAL A 105 16.95 5.63 1.14
C VAL A 105 15.59 5.56 1.83
N ASP A 106 15.59 5.61 3.16
CA ASP A 106 14.34 5.65 3.94
C ASP A 106 13.69 7.05 3.78
N ASP A 107 12.81 7.17 2.80
CA ASP A 107 11.96 8.34 2.56
C ASP A 107 10.67 8.28 3.41
N GLY A 108 10.66 7.43 4.43
CA GLY A 108 9.57 7.27 5.37
C GLY A 108 8.31 6.69 4.76
N GLY A 109 8.43 5.97 3.63
CA GLY A 109 7.36 5.44 2.77
C GLY A 109 7.00 6.37 1.59
N MET A 110 7.92 7.23 1.15
CA MET A 110 7.74 8.08 -0.04
C MET A 110 8.81 7.74 -1.08
N GLY A 111 8.87 8.46 -2.21
CA GLY A 111 9.88 8.15 -3.23
C GLY A 111 9.61 6.81 -3.91
N ASP A 112 10.59 5.92 -3.92
CA ASP A 112 10.46 4.53 -4.38
C ASP A 112 10.06 3.54 -3.26
N ASP A 113 9.95 4.00 -2.01
CA ASP A 113 9.43 3.20 -0.92
C ASP A 113 8.02 2.66 -1.23
N ILE A 114 7.76 1.44 -0.77
CA ILE A 114 6.47 0.77 -0.97
C ILE A 114 5.77 0.65 0.37
N ARG A 115 4.55 1.21 0.44
CA ARG A 115 3.63 1.03 1.58
C ARG A 115 2.52 0.05 1.23
N PRO A 116 1.98 -0.67 2.22
CA PRO A 116 0.72 -1.39 2.06
C PRO A 116 -0.40 -0.44 1.63
N HIS A 117 -1.48 -1.00 1.10
CA HIS A 117 -2.70 -0.24 0.93
C HIS A 117 -3.16 0.31 2.29
N PRO A 118 -3.69 1.54 2.31
CA PRO A 118 -4.40 2.04 3.48
C PRO A 118 -5.42 0.98 3.89
N SER A 119 -5.36 0.53 5.14
CA SER A 119 -6.42 -0.29 5.69
C SER A 119 -7.71 0.54 5.63
N GLY A 120 -8.86 -0.10 5.37
CA GLY A 120 -10.11 0.60 5.00
C GLY A 120 -10.67 1.59 6.05
N ASP A 121 -9.99 1.76 7.17
CA ASP A 121 -10.19 2.75 8.22
C ASP A 121 -9.41 4.06 8.00
N GLU A 122 -8.45 4.10 7.08
CA GLU A 122 -7.80 5.35 6.65
C GLU A 122 -8.64 6.09 5.60
N TRP A 123 -8.87 7.38 5.84
CA TRP A 123 -9.66 8.23 4.96
C TRP A 123 -8.95 8.43 3.61
N ASP A 124 -9.48 7.84 2.54
CA ASP A 124 -9.05 8.18 1.19
C ASP A 124 -9.59 9.57 0.81
N PHE A 125 -8.73 10.58 0.97
CA PHE A 125 -9.05 11.96 0.61
C PHE A 125 -9.41 12.12 -0.88
N SER A 126 -8.99 11.20 -1.76
CA SER A 126 -9.37 11.24 -3.17
C SER A 126 -10.88 10.98 -3.34
N ILE A 127 -11.45 10.03 -2.59
CA ILE A 127 -12.89 9.74 -2.59
C ILE A 127 -13.68 10.94 -2.08
N LEU A 128 -13.22 11.57 -0.99
CA LEU A 128 -13.85 12.78 -0.44
C LEU A 128 -13.87 13.92 -1.47
N THR A 129 -12.77 14.15 -2.19
CA THR A 129 -12.74 15.18 -3.24
C THR A 129 -13.70 14.86 -4.38
N ALA A 130 -13.75 13.61 -4.84
CA ALA A 130 -14.66 13.19 -5.91
C ALA A 130 -16.14 13.40 -5.52
N VAL A 131 -16.51 13.06 -4.28
CA VAL A 131 -17.86 13.29 -3.75
C VAL A 131 -18.17 14.79 -3.69
N LEU A 132 -17.21 15.62 -3.24
CA LEU A 132 -17.39 17.06 -3.15
C LEU A 132 -17.63 17.70 -4.54
N PHE A 133 -16.85 17.28 -5.55
CA PHE A 133 -17.05 17.70 -6.94
C PHE A 133 -18.42 17.28 -7.48
N PHE A 134 -18.86 16.05 -7.16
CA PHE A 134 -20.16 15.56 -7.58
C PHE A 134 -21.31 16.39 -6.98
N ILE A 135 -21.25 16.69 -5.68
CA ILE A 135 -22.22 17.55 -4.99
C ILE A 135 -22.23 18.95 -5.60
N LEU A 136 -21.06 19.55 -5.82
CA LEU A 136 -20.93 20.86 -6.46
C LEU A 136 -21.58 20.88 -7.86
N MET A 137 -21.36 19.83 -8.65
CA MET A 137 -21.94 19.72 -9.98
C MET A 137 -23.47 19.62 -9.92
N LEU A 138 -24.02 18.86 -8.98
CA LEU A 138 -25.47 18.78 -8.76
C LEU A 138 -26.07 20.14 -8.36
N VAL A 139 -25.39 20.88 -7.47
CA VAL A 139 -25.82 22.22 -7.07
C VAL A 139 -25.83 23.18 -8.27
N LEU A 140 -24.80 23.14 -9.11
CA LEU A 140 -24.74 23.97 -10.32
C LEU A 140 -25.86 23.64 -11.31
N ILE A 141 -26.15 22.36 -11.54
CA ILE A 141 -27.27 21.94 -12.39
C ILE A 141 -28.60 22.41 -11.83
N PHE A 142 -28.78 22.29 -10.51
CA PHE A 142 -30.00 22.73 -9.84
C PHE A 142 -30.22 24.24 -9.97
N LEU A 143 -29.18 25.04 -9.71
CA LEU A 143 -29.20 26.50 -9.87
C LEU A 143 -29.47 26.92 -11.32
N TYR A 144 -28.84 26.24 -12.28
CA TYR A 144 -29.08 26.46 -13.71
C TYR A 144 -30.54 26.20 -14.08
N THR A 145 -31.13 25.12 -13.55
CA THR A 145 -32.53 24.73 -13.81
C THR A 145 -33.52 25.72 -13.21
N ILE A 146 -33.26 26.24 -12.01
CA ILE A 146 -34.10 27.28 -11.38
C ILE A 146 -34.05 28.57 -12.20
N ASN A 147 -32.85 29.04 -12.54
CA ASN A 147 -32.71 30.29 -13.30
C ASN A 147 -33.43 30.21 -14.65
N LYS A 148 -33.34 29.07 -15.37
CA LYS A 148 -34.03 28.89 -16.65
C LYS A 148 -35.56 28.96 -16.55
N LYS A 149 -36.15 28.52 -15.43
CA LYS A 149 -37.62 28.63 -15.21
C LYS A 149 -38.08 30.06 -14.95
N SER A 150 -37.22 30.96 -14.50
CA SER A 150 -37.58 32.34 -14.18
C SER A 150 -37.62 33.28 -15.40
N TYR A 151 -37.17 32.82 -16.58
CA TYR A 151 -37.15 33.57 -17.85
C TYR A 151 -38.23 33.10 -18.85
N LYS A 152 -39.18 32.27 -18.42
CA LYS A 152 -40.39 31.90 -19.18
C LYS A 152 -41.62 32.41 -18.45
#